data_AF-A0A845AXM4-F1
#
_entry.id   AF-A0A845AXM4-F1
#
_cell.length_a   1.000
_cell.length_b   1.000
_cell.length_c   1.000
_cell.angle_alpha   90.00
_cell.angle_beta   90.00
_cell.angle_gamma   90.00
#
_symmetry.space_group_name_H-M   'P 1'
#
loop_
_entity.id
_entity.type
_entity.pdbx_description
1 polymer ?
#
loop_
_entity_poly.entity_id
_entity_poly.type
_entity_poly.pdbx_seq_one_letter_code
_entity_poly.pdbx_strand_id
1 'polypeptide(L)'
;MAFARAMKALAALSLLATPVAVWADVKTGVDAWSAGDYSRAVREWRDPAAKGDPDAQFNMAQAYRLGRGVEQNLKQAEVFYAKAAAQGHLKAADNLGLLLFQSGRREEAMPYVQAAGERGDPRAQYLLGIAHFNGDLVEKDWVRAYALLTLANSAGLPQAAPAIKQMDDFIPLDQRQQAQPLAQRIKREADARRSSQLAAADLGGTPPPRVAAAVPARAVPKPSDAQRLPTAATRIPQPIAQTPVAPSVAAAQAAISEAQRVTGTQSPAEAGATFAARQAPARTTTPRPAVDQPVRVAAAPTARVAPAPRPAPRAATTTSGPWKVQLGAFSVKSNANKLWSRLSGRSALSGKSKLLVPAGRLTKLQAGGYASRNAAQTACNALKRSGQGCLVTR
;
A
#
# COMPACT_ATOMS: atom_id res chain seq x y z
N MET A 1 81.53 -34.55 1.23
CA MET A 1 81.30 -33.77 -0.02
C MET A 1 80.87 -34.77 -1.10
N ALA A 2 79.91 -34.53 -2.01
CA ALA A 2 78.98 -33.42 -2.18
C ALA A 2 77.75 -33.85 -3.02
N PHE A 3 76.56 -33.39 -2.61
CA PHE A 3 75.34 -33.13 -3.40
C PHE A 3 74.88 -34.09 -4.52
N ALA A 4 73.81 -34.85 -4.21
CA ALA A 4 72.77 -35.17 -5.19
C ALA A 4 71.86 -33.94 -5.42
N ARG A 5 71.47 -33.65 -6.67
CA ARG A 5 70.51 -32.59 -7.01
C ARG A 5 69.12 -33.17 -7.25
N ALA A 6 68.17 -32.85 -6.38
CA ALA A 6 66.76 -33.19 -6.56
C ALA A 6 66.05 -32.21 -7.51
N MET A 7 65.32 -32.72 -8.50
CA MET A 7 64.34 -31.94 -9.26
C MET A 7 63.19 -31.50 -8.34
N LYS A 8 62.87 -30.20 -8.34
CA LYS A 8 61.64 -29.67 -7.74
C LYS A 8 60.62 -29.39 -8.85
N ALA A 9 59.59 -30.22 -8.94
CA ALA A 9 58.42 -29.92 -9.76
C ALA A 9 57.57 -28.85 -9.07
N LEU A 10 57.32 -27.72 -9.72
CA LEU A 10 56.29 -26.77 -9.25
C LEU A 10 54.91 -27.27 -9.67
N ALA A 11 54.12 -27.74 -8.70
CA ALA A 11 52.69 -27.92 -8.90
C ALA A 11 51.98 -26.57 -8.77
N ALA A 12 51.58 -25.98 -9.90
CA ALA A 12 50.75 -24.77 -9.91
C ALA A 12 49.31 -25.13 -9.51
N LEU A 13 48.93 -24.81 -8.27
CA LEU A 13 47.60 -25.09 -7.75
C LEU A 13 46.60 -24.01 -8.22
N SER A 14 46.01 -24.22 -9.40
CA SER A 14 44.99 -23.33 -9.96
C SER A 14 43.70 -23.39 -9.13
N LEU A 15 43.43 -22.36 -8.31
CA LEU A 15 42.11 -22.19 -7.69
C LEU A 15 41.07 -21.87 -8.77
N LEU A 16 40.31 -22.89 -9.16
CA LEU A 16 39.07 -22.72 -9.90
C LEU A 16 38.04 -22.03 -8.99
N ALA A 17 37.92 -20.71 -9.12
CA ALA A 17 36.83 -19.95 -8.53
C ALA A 17 35.51 -20.35 -9.23
N THR A 18 34.78 -21.29 -8.64
CA THR A 18 33.42 -21.59 -9.09
C THR A 18 32.56 -20.34 -8.88
N PRO A 19 31.85 -19.85 -9.92
CA PRO A 19 30.95 -18.73 -9.74
C PRO A 19 29.84 -19.17 -8.78
N VAL A 20 29.82 -18.59 -7.58
CA VAL A 20 28.72 -18.80 -6.64
C VAL A 20 27.47 -18.24 -7.32
N ALA A 21 26.58 -19.13 -7.76
CA ALA A 21 25.31 -18.73 -8.32
C ALA A 21 24.56 -17.95 -7.23
N VAL A 22 24.45 -16.63 -7.40
CA VAL A 22 23.67 -15.79 -6.50
C VAL A 22 22.20 -16.10 -6.78
N TRP A 23 21.61 -16.94 -5.94
CA TRP A 23 20.20 -17.28 -6.04
C TRP A 23 19.38 -15.99 -5.88
N ALA A 24 18.56 -15.68 -6.87
CA ALA A 24 17.69 -14.52 -6.82
C ALA A 24 16.64 -14.72 -5.73
N ASP A 25 16.77 -13.98 -4.64
CA ASP A 25 15.83 -13.94 -3.53
C ASP A 25 14.70 -12.95 -3.86
N VAL A 26 13.45 -13.37 -3.66
CA VAL A 26 12.25 -12.52 -3.80
C VAL A 26 12.39 -11.23 -3.00
N LYS A 27 13.01 -11.32 -1.82
CA LYS A 27 13.30 -10.17 -0.96
C LYS A 27 14.29 -9.19 -1.59
N THR A 28 15.29 -9.65 -2.35
CA THR A 28 16.23 -8.77 -3.07
C THR A 28 15.51 -7.93 -4.11
N GLY A 29 14.56 -8.53 -4.85
CA GLY A 29 13.71 -7.78 -5.76
C GLY A 29 12.80 -6.77 -5.04
N VAL A 30 12.27 -7.15 -3.87
CA VAL A 30 11.48 -6.26 -3.00
C VAL A 30 12.30 -5.06 -2.48
N ASP A 31 13.54 -5.29 -2.06
CA ASP A 31 14.46 -4.23 -1.64
C ASP A 31 14.78 -3.29 -2.82
N ALA A 32 15.03 -3.84 -4.02
CA ALA A 32 15.28 -3.07 -5.24
C ALA A 32 14.06 -2.20 -5.64
N TRP A 33 12.85 -2.75 -5.60
CA TRP A 33 11.62 -1.99 -5.85
C TRP A 33 11.43 -0.87 -4.82
N SER A 34 11.73 -1.14 -3.55
CA SER A 34 11.67 -0.16 -2.46
C SER A 34 12.64 1.01 -2.66
N ALA A 35 13.76 0.77 -3.34
CA ALA A 35 14.74 1.78 -3.75
C ALA A 35 14.36 2.51 -5.04
N GLY A 36 13.31 2.09 -5.75
CA GLY A 36 12.90 2.62 -7.06
C GLY A 36 13.60 1.97 -8.26
N ASP A 37 14.48 0.99 -8.04
CA ASP A 37 15.13 0.21 -9.11
C ASP A 37 14.20 -0.92 -9.58
N TYR A 38 13.12 -0.52 -10.25
CA TYR A 38 12.10 -1.44 -10.73
C TYR A 38 12.64 -2.43 -11.78
N SER A 39 13.59 -1.99 -12.62
CA SER A 39 14.22 -2.84 -13.62
C SER A 39 15.06 -3.93 -13.00
N ARG A 40 15.76 -3.67 -11.88
CA ARG A 40 16.39 -4.73 -11.09
C ARG A 40 15.36 -5.59 -10.39
N ALA A 41 14.36 -5.01 -9.73
CA ALA A 41 13.32 -5.77 -9.04
C ALA A 41 12.69 -6.86 -9.93
N VAL A 42 12.33 -6.50 -11.15
CA VAL A 42 11.85 -7.42 -12.19
C VAL A 42 12.87 -8.52 -12.53
N ARG A 43 14.17 -8.20 -12.64
CA ARG A 43 15.20 -9.23 -12.91
C ARG A 43 15.28 -10.24 -11.77
N GLU A 44 15.32 -9.78 -10.51
CA GLU A 44 15.41 -10.65 -9.33
C GLU A 44 14.15 -11.55 -9.19
N TRP A 45 12.96 -11.09 -9.62
CA TRP A 45 11.72 -11.87 -9.53
C TRP A 45 11.46 -12.84 -10.69
N ARG A 46 12.14 -12.71 -11.84
CA ARG A 46 11.88 -13.56 -13.01
C ARG A 46 12.06 -15.05 -12.70
N ASP A 47 13.21 -15.43 -12.16
CA ASP A 47 13.54 -16.84 -11.95
C ASP A 47 12.69 -17.49 -10.84
N PRO A 48 12.46 -16.86 -9.67
CA PRO A 48 11.51 -17.38 -8.67
C PRO A 48 10.08 -17.48 -9.22
N ALA A 49 9.58 -16.48 -9.92
CA ALA A 49 8.23 -16.50 -10.47
C ALA A 49 8.04 -17.61 -11.54
N ALA A 50 9.07 -17.87 -12.34
CA ALA A 50 9.12 -18.97 -13.30
C ALA A 50 9.17 -20.35 -12.61
N LYS A 51 9.88 -20.45 -11.48
CA LYS A 51 9.93 -21.67 -10.63
C LYS A 51 8.66 -21.93 -9.81
N GLY A 52 7.69 -21.00 -9.83
CA GLY A 52 6.40 -21.16 -9.18
C GLY A 52 6.17 -20.26 -7.97
N ASP A 53 7.18 -19.52 -7.49
CA ASP A 53 7.09 -18.75 -6.24
C ASP A 53 5.90 -17.74 -6.27
N PRO A 54 4.92 -17.85 -5.35
CA PRO A 54 3.70 -17.07 -5.40
C PRO A 54 3.90 -15.58 -5.08
N ASP A 55 4.89 -15.24 -4.24
CA ASP A 55 5.21 -13.84 -3.90
C ASP A 55 5.90 -13.16 -5.10
N ALA A 56 6.83 -13.85 -5.76
CA ALA A 56 7.48 -13.38 -6.98
C ALA A 56 6.49 -13.26 -8.15
N GLN A 57 5.56 -14.21 -8.29
CA GLN A 57 4.47 -14.11 -9.26
C GLN A 57 3.59 -12.89 -8.98
N PHE A 58 3.18 -12.66 -7.72
CA PHE A 58 2.44 -11.45 -7.34
C PHE A 58 3.23 -10.16 -7.65
N ASN A 59 4.53 -10.14 -7.37
CA ASN A 59 5.37 -8.98 -7.63
C ASN A 59 5.56 -8.72 -9.14
N MET A 60 5.71 -9.77 -9.95
CA MET A 60 5.70 -9.67 -11.42
C MET A 60 4.35 -9.18 -11.95
N ALA A 61 3.23 -9.63 -11.38
CA ALA A 61 1.90 -9.11 -11.73
C ALA A 61 1.78 -7.60 -11.45
N GLN A 62 2.28 -7.14 -10.30
CA GLN A 62 2.31 -5.72 -9.95
C GLN A 62 3.20 -4.91 -10.91
N ALA A 63 4.36 -5.44 -11.31
CA ALA A 63 5.25 -4.81 -12.28
C ALA A 63 4.56 -4.60 -13.64
N TYR A 64 3.92 -5.64 -14.18
CA TYR A 64 3.14 -5.57 -15.43
C TYR A 64 1.89 -4.68 -15.30
N ARG A 65 1.18 -4.70 -14.16
CA ARG A 65 0.00 -3.85 -13.96
C ARG A 65 0.35 -2.37 -13.93
N LEU A 66 1.51 -2.03 -13.35
CA LEU A 66 1.96 -0.64 -13.13
C LEU A 66 2.91 -0.11 -14.22
N GLY A 67 3.38 -0.95 -15.15
CA GLY A 67 4.39 -0.55 -16.14
C GLY A 67 5.72 -0.15 -15.51
N ARG A 68 6.16 -0.86 -14.45
CA ARG A 68 7.36 -0.53 -13.67
C ARG A 68 8.42 -1.61 -13.84
N GLY A 69 9.54 -1.27 -14.48
CA GLY A 69 10.62 -2.22 -14.82
C GLY A 69 10.29 -3.16 -15.99
N VAL A 70 9.05 -3.10 -16.49
CA VAL A 70 8.52 -3.74 -17.69
C VAL A 70 7.49 -2.80 -18.32
N GLU A 71 7.18 -3.00 -19.60
CA GLU A 71 6.03 -2.36 -20.25
C GLU A 71 4.72 -2.74 -19.56
N GLN A 72 3.74 -1.83 -19.53
CA GLN A 72 2.44 -2.10 -18.91
C GLN A 72 1.66 -3.14 -19.72
N ASN A 73 1.26 -4.24 -19.07
CA ASN A 73 0.50 -5.31 -19.72
C ASN A 73 -0.49 -5.95 -18.74
N LEU A 74 -1.76 -5.52 -18.80
CA LEU A 74 -2.80 -6.01 -17.89
C LEU A 74 -3.11 -7.50 -18.09
N LYS A 75 -2.94 -8.05 -19.31
CA LYS A 75 -3.14 -9.48 -19.58
C LYS A 75 -2.07 -10.34 -18.91
N GLN A 76 -0.80 -9.91 -18.95
CA GLN A 76 0.26 -10.58 -18.19
C GLN A 76 0.08 -10.43 -16.68
N ALA A 77 -0.35 -9.25 -16.21
CA ALA A 77 -0.68 -9.06 -14.80
C ALA A 77 -1.76 -10.05 -14.33
N GLU A 78 -2.84 -10.23 -15.12
CA GLU A 78 -3.90 -11.21 -14.84
C GLU A 78 -3.33 -12.64 -14.72
N VAL A 79 -2.52 -13.08 -15.68
CA VAL A 79 -1.89 -14.42 -15.67
C VAL A 79 -1.04 -14.64 -14.44
N PHE A 80 -0.20 -13.68 -14.06
CA PHE A 80 0.65 -13.80 -12.87
C PHE A 80 -0.15 -13.74 -11.56
N TYR A 81 -1.19 -12.89 -11.46
CA TYR A 81 -2.09 -12.92 -10.31
C TYR A 81 -2.85 -14.24 -10.20
N ALA A 82 -3.36 -14.80 -11.30
CA ALA A 82 -4.08 -16.06 -11.30
C ALA A 82 -3.20 -17.23 -10.81
N LYS A 83 -1.93 -17.29 -11.26
CA LYS A 83 -0.96 -18.29 -10.78
C LYS A 83 -0.69 -18.17 -9.27
N ALA A 84 -0.47 -16.96 -8.76
CA ALA A 84 -0.25 -16.75 -7.33
C ALA A 84 -1.52 -17.03 -6.50
N ALA A 85 -2.69 -16.61 -6.99
CA ALA A 85 -3.98 -16.83 -6.33
C ALA A 85 -4.36 -18.32 -6.24
N ALA A 86 -4.07 -19.10 -7.28
CA ALA A 86 -4.25 -20.56 -7.28
C ALA A 86 -3.43 -21.27 -6.20
N GLN A 87 -2.30 -20.67 -5.78
CA GLN A 87 -1.42 -21.17 -4.72
C GLN A 87 -1.78 -20.60 -3.32
N GLY A 88 -2.91 -19.92 -3.16
CA GLY A 88 -3.33 -19.36 -1.87
C GLY A 88 -2.90 -17.92 -1.59
N HIS A 89 -2.17 -17.26 -2.49
CA HIS A 89 -1.69 -15.89 -2.25
C HIS A 89 -2.84 -14.87 -2.24
N LEU A 90 -3.36 -14.54 -1.05
CA LEU A 90 -4.58 -13.76 -0.85
C LEU A 90 -4.56 -12.40 -1.57
N LYS A 91 -3.46 -11.65 -1.50
CA LYS A 91 -3.35 -10.35 -2.20
C LYS A 91 -3.38 -10.49 -3.72
N ALA A 92 -2.98 -11.64 -4.27
CA ALA A 92 -3.09 -11.89 -5.71
C ALA A 92 -4.55 -12.15 -6.09
N ALA A 93 -5.27 -12.93 -5.28
CA ALA A 93 -6.71 -13.14 -5.44
C ALA A 93 -7.50 -11.82 -5.33
N ASP A 94 -7.14 -10.95 -4.37
CA ASP A 94 -7.76 -9.62 -4.20
C ASP A 94 -7.54 -8.73 -5.44
N ASN A 95 -6.30 -8.61 -5.92
CA ASN A 95 -5.99 -7.76 -7.07
C ASN A 95 -6.48 -8.37 -8.41
N LEU A 96 -6.58 -9.70 -8.52
CA LEU A 96 -7.25 -10.37 -9.63
C LEU A 96 -8.73 -10.01 -9.69
N GLY A 97 -9.46 -10.11 -8.56
CA GLY A 97 -10.87 -9.71 -8.50
C GLY A 97 -11.11 -8.27 -8.94
N LEU A 98 -10.26 -7.34 -8.50
CA LEU A 98 -10.35 -5.94 -8.92
C LEU A 98 -10.06 -5.75 -10.42
N LEU A 99 -9.05 -6.46 -10.96
CA LEU A 99 -8.69 -6.41 -12.38
C LEU A 99 -9.81 -6.97 -13.27
N LEU A 100 -10.41 -8.10 -12.88
CA LEU A 100 -11.57 -8.69 -13.54
C LEU A 100 -12.75 -7.70 -13.55
N PHE A 101 -13.07 -7.08 -12.41
CA PHE A 101 -14.15 -6.10 -12.31
C PHE A 101 -13.92 -4.87 -13.20
N GLN A 102 -12.69 -4.35 -13.25
CA GLN A 102 -12.32 -3.23 -14.12
C GLN A 102 -12.41 -3.57 -15.61
N SER A 103 -12.09 -4.81 -16.00
CA SER A 103 -12.26 -5.31 -17.36
C SER A 103 -13.71 -5.65 -17.75
N GLY A 104 -14.68 -5.42 -16.86
CA GLY A 104 -16.10 -5.70 -17.08
C GLY A 104 -16.54 -7.14 -16.80
N ARG A 105 -15.61 -8.03 -16.46
CA ARG A 105 -15.85 -9.44 -16.09
C ARG A 105 -16.31 -9.56 -14.64
N ARG A 106 -17.43 -8.91 -14.31
CA ARG A 106 -17.86 -8.68 -12.92
C ARG A 106 -18.38 -9.95 -12.24
N GLU A 107 -18.98 -10.85 -13.02
CA GLU A 107 -19.46 -12.17 -12.62
C GLU A 107 -18.29 -13.04 -12.17
N GLU A 108 -17.21 -13.09 -12.96
CA GLU A 108 -15.95 -13.76 -12.62
C GLU A 108 -15.23 -13.08 -11.44
N ALA A 109 -15.35 -11.76 -11.30
CA ALA A 109 -14.77 -11.01 -10.19
C ALA A 109 -15.48 -11.24 -8.85
N MET A 110 -16.79 -11.47 -8.84
CA MET A 110 -17.60 -11.40 -7.63
C MET A 110 -17.16 -12.37 -6.50
N PRO A 111 -16.78 -13.64 -6.76
CA PRO A 111 -16.26 -14.53 -5.72
C PRO A 111 -14.98 -13.98 -5.04
N TYR A 112 -14.10 -13.33 -5.81
CA TYR A 112 -12.90 -12.68 -5.28
C TYR A 112 -13.24 -11.43 -4.47
N VAL A 113 -14.16 -10.60 -4.98
CA VAL A 113 -14.63 -9.37 -4.31
C VAL A 113 -15.32 -9.70 -2.98
N GLN A 114 -16.18 -10.72 -2.95
CA GLN A 114 -16.81 -11.19 -1.72
C GLN A 114 -15.75 -11.67 -0.71
N ALA A 115 -14.86 -12.57 -1.12
CA ALA A 115 -13.81 -13.10 -0.24
C ALA A 115 -12.86 -12.01 0.29
N ALA A 116 -12.55 -10.98 -0.51
CA ALA A 116 -11.76 -9.82 -0.12
C ALA A 116 -12.52 -8.90 0.85
N GLY A 117 -13.81 -8.66 0.60
CA GLY A 117 -14.69 -7.88 1.46
C GLY A 117 -14.91 -8.53 2.84
N GLU A 118 -15.01 -9.86 2.88
CA GLU A 118 -15.02 -10.67 4.11
C GLU A 118 -13.71 -10.59 4.91
N ARG A 119 -12.57 -10.26 4.28
CA ARG A 119 -11.29 -9.96 4.96
C ARG A 119 -11.14 -8.49 5.34
N GLY A 120 -12.07 -7.64 4.91
CA GLY A 120 -12.05 -6.20 5.13
C GLY A 120 -11.14 -5.42 4.17
N ASP A 121 -10.92 -5.88 2.93
CA ASP A 121 -10.37 -4.99 1.90
C ASP A 121 -11.40 -3.88 1.59
N PRO A 122 -11.06 -2.59 1.77
CA PRO A 122 -12.03 -1.52 1.66
C PRO A 122 -12.51 -1.27 0.22
N ARG A 123 -11.71 -1.60 -0.79
CA ARG A 123 -12.09 -1.48 -2.20
C ARG A 123 -13.12 -2.55 -2.55
N ALA A 124 -12.92 -3.76 -2.03
CA ALA A 124 -13.87 -4.86 -2.17
C ALA A 124 -15.17 -4.63 -1.37
N GLN A 125 -15.09 -4.07 -0.16
CA GLN A 125 -16.28 -3.65 0.60
C GLN A 125 -17.07 -2.56 -0.12
N TYR A 126 -16.39 -1.55 -0.68
CA TYR A 126 -17.03 -0.53 -1.52
C TYR A 126 -17.76 -1.16 -2.73
N LEU A 127 -17.09 -2.06 -3.47
CA LEU A 127 -17.68 -2.76 -4.60
C LEU A 127 -18.91 -3.58 -4.22
N LEU A 128 -18.80 -4.40 -3.18
CA LEU A 128 -19.89 -5.24 -2.69
C LEU A 128 -21.07 -4.39 -2.18
N GLY A 129 -20.80 -3.23 -1.57
CA GLY A 129 -21.85 -2.32 -1.13
C GLY A 129 -22.57 -1.60 -2.27
N ILE A 130 -21.87 -1.18 -3.34
CA ILE A 130 -22.52 -0.67 -4.55
C ILE A 130 -23.36 -1.77 -5.23
N ALA A 131 -22.85 -3.01 -5.26
CA ALA A 131 -23.58 -4.17 -5.78
C ALA A 131 -24.89 -4.42 -5.00
N HIS A 132 -24.84 -4.44 -3.66
CA HIS A 132 -26.03 -4.53 -2.80
C HIS A 132 -26.95 -3.31 -2.87
N PHE A 133 -26.45 -2.11 -3.19
CA PHE A 133 -27.29 -0.91 -3.34
C PHE A 133 -28.18 -1.00 -4.60
N ASN A 134 -27.60 -1.46 -5.71
CA ASN A 134 -28.31 -1.61 -6.98
C ASN A 134 -29.16 -2.88 -7.03
N GLY A 135 -28.68 -3.98 -6.42
CA GLY A 135 -29.14 -5.35 -6.69
C GLY A 135 -28.41 -6.00 -7.88
N ASP A 136 -27.21 -5.52 -8.21
CA ASP A 136 -26.38 -6.06 -9.30
C ASP A 136 -25.55 -7.24 -8.77
N LEU A 137 -25.67 -8.44 -9.36
CA LEU A 137 -24.85 -9.65 -9.06
C LEU A 137 -25.00 -10.24 -7.65
N VAL A 138 -25.57 -9.49 -6.71
CA VAL A 138 -25.94 -9.88 -5.36
C VAL A 138 -27.33 -9.33 -5.05
N GLU A 139 -28.04 -9.95 -4.12
CA GLU A 139 -29.35 -9.47 -3.67
C GLU A 139 -29.28 -8.02 -3.17
N LYS A 140 -30.33 -7.24 -3.46
CA LYS A 140 -30.42 -5.84 -3.05
C LYS A 140 -30.64 -5.73 -1.53
N ASP A 141 -29.67 -5.18 -0.82
CA ASP A 141 -29.66 -5.04 0.64
C ASP A 141 -29.09 -3.66 1.00
N TRP A 142 -29.97 -2.67 1.18
CA TRP A 142 -29.58 -1.29 1.47
C TRP A 142 -28.89 -1.12 2.83
N VAL A 143 -29.29 -1.91 3.84
CA VAL A 143 -28.69 -1.88 5.18
C VAL A 143 -27.23 -2.37 5.10
N ARG A 144 -26.98 -3.46 4.37
CA ARG A 144 -25.63 -4.00 4.13
C ARG A 144 -24.81 -3.14 3.19
N ALA A 145 -25.41 -2.58 2.15
CA ALA A 145 -24.77 -1.63 1.26
C ALA A 145 -24.18 -0.45 2.04
N TYR A 146 -25.01 0.19 2.86
CA TYR A 146 -24.62 1.34 3.66
C TYR A 146 -23.58 0.96 4.73
N ALA A 147 -23.72 -0.21 5.36
CA ALA A 147 -22.73 -0.74 6.31
C ALA A 147 -21.35 -0.98 5.66
N LEU A 148 -21.31 -1.59 4.48
CA LEU A 148 -20.07 -1.88 3.75
C LEU A 148 -19.36 -0.60 3.28
N LEU A 149 -20.11 0.38 2.74
CA LEU A 149 -19.51 1.67 2.38
C LEU A 149 -19.05 2.46 3.61
N THR A 150 -19.79 2.40 4.72
CA THR A 150 -19.36 3.01 6.00
C THR A 150 -18.01 2.44 6.45
N LEU A 151 -17.80 1.12 6.31
CA LEU A 151 -16.51 0.50 6.60
C LEU A 151 -15.41 0.95 5.63
N ALA A 152 -15.68 0.94 4.33
CA ALA A 152 -14.72 1.42 3.32
C ALA A 152 -14.31 2.89 3.56
N ASN A 153 -15.26 3.75 3.94
CA ASN A 153 -15.01 5.14 4.32
C ASN A 153 -14.18 5.24 5.61
N SER A 154 -14.49 4.44 6.63
CA SER A 154 -13.72 4.40 7.89
C SER A 154 -12.27 3.94 7.69
N ALA A 155 -12.02 3.11 6.68
CA ALA A 155 -10.69 2.68 6.24
C ALA A 155 -9.97 3.73 5.35
N GLY A 156 -10.60 4.88 5.10
CA GLY A 156 -10.01 6.00 4.36
C GLY A 156 -10.10 5.90 2.84
N LEU A 157 -10.99 5.06 2.28
CA LEU A 157 -11.21 5.00 0.83
C LEU A 157 -11.89 6.30 0.35
N PRO A 158 -11.23 7.16 -0.46
CA PRO A 158 -11.76 8.50 -0.78
C PRO A 158 -13.12 8.50 -1.49
N GLN A 159 -13.42 7.43 -2.23
CA GLN A 159 -14.63 7.28 -3.03
C GLN A 159 -15.86 6.87 -2.21
N ALA A 160 -15.67 6.39 -0.97
CA ALA A 160 -16.76 5.91 -0.14
C ALA A 160 -17.60 7.08 0.43
N ALA A 161 -16.99 8.16 0.93
CA ALA A 161 -17.71 9.33 1.43
C ALA A 161 -18.73 9.93 0.44
N PRO A 162 -18.39 10.27 -0.82
CA PRO A 162 -19.37 10.82 -1.76
C PRO A 162 -20.45 9.81 -2.16
N ALA A 163 -20.12 8.51 -2.22
CA ALA A 163 -21.10 7.47 -2.51
C ALA A 163 -22.09 7.25 -1.35
N ILE A 164 -21.64 7.30 -0.09
CA ILE A 164 -22.53 7.32 1.08
C ILE A 164 -23.49 8.51 1.00
N LYS A 165 -22.97 9.72 0.71
CA LYS A 165 -23.80 10.92 0.58
C LYS A 165 -24.87 10.75 -0.52
N GLN A 166 -24.53 10.15 -1.65
CA GLN A 166 -25.52 9.84 -2.69
C GLN A 166 -26.53 8.78 -2.24
N MET A 167 -26.12 7.79 -1.45
CA MET A 167 -27.04 6.78 -0.88
C MET A 167 -27.99 7.37 0.18
N ASP A 168 -27.59 8.45 0.87
CA ASP A 168 -28.46 9.15 1.83
C ASP A 168 -29.74 9.72 1.18
N ASP A 169 -29.69 10.01 -0.13
CA ASP A 169 -30.85 10.50 -0.92
C ASP A 169 -31.88 9.39 -1.22
N PHE A 170 -31.49 8.11 -1.11
CA PHE A 170 -32.34 6.95 -1.45
C PHE A 170 -32.65 6.04 -0.26
N ILE A 171 -31.76 5.94 0.73
CA ILE A 171 -31.90 4.99 1.84
C ILE A 171 -32.59 5.66 3.04
N PRO A 172 -33.75 5.15 3.50
CA PRO A 172 -34.43 5.63 4.70
C PRO A 172 -33.54 5.70 5.94
N LEU A 173 -33.83 6.65 6.83
CA LEU A 173 -33.00 6.92 8.02
C LEU A 173 -32.95 5.71 8.97
N ASP A 174 -34.05 4.98 9.13
CA ASP A 174 -34.13 3.76 9.93
C ASP A 174 -33.18 2.66 9.40
N GLN A 175 -33.09 2.49 8.07
CA GLN A 175 -32.17 1.53 7.47
C GLN A 175 -30.70 1.97 7.63
N ARG A 176 -30.41 3.27 7.54
CA ARG A 176 -29.08 3.83 7.85
C ARG A 176 -28.69 3.67 9.32
N GLN A 177 -29.65 3.72 10.23
CA GLN A 177 -29.45 3.42 11.65
C GLN A 177 -29.18 1.92 11.87
N GLN A 178 -29.96 1.03 11.22
CA GLN A 178 -29.74 -0.43 11.25
C GLN A 178 -28.37 -0.85 10.69
N ALA A 179 -27.82 -0.07 9.73
CA ALA A 179 -26.52 -0.34 9.13
C ALA A 179 -25.34 -0.19 10.12
N GLN A 180 -25.47 0.64 11.17
CA GLN A 180 -24.39 0.89 12.15
C GLN A 180 -23.99 -0.38 12.95
N PRO A 181 -24.90 -1.09 13.65
CA PRO A 181 -24.55 -2.35 14.32
C PRO A 181 -24.12 -3.45 13.35
N LEU A 182 -24.64 -3.46 12.11
CA LEU A 182 -24.21 -4.37 11.06
C LEU A 182 -22.76 -4.12 10.64
N ALA A 183 -22.37 -2.86 10.41
CA ALA A 183 -20.98 -2.50 10.09
C ALA A 183 -20.01 -2.96 11.19
N GLN A 184 -20.38 -2.76 12.46
CA GLN A 184 -19.57 -3.22 13.60
C GLN A 184 -19.47 -4.76 13.66
N ARG A 185 -20.52 -5.49 13.28
CA ARG A 185 -20.49 -6.96 13.17
C ARG A 185 -19.58 -7.42 12.02
N ILE A 186 -19.77 -6.90 10.81
CA ILE A 186 -18.94 -7.20 9.63
C ILE A 186 -17.45 -6.93 9.94
N LYS A 187 -17.14 -5.82 10.61
CA LYS A 187 -15.76 -5.50 11.01
C LYS A 187 -15.17 -6.55 11.95
N ARG A 188 -15.89 -6.98 12.99
CA ARG A 188 -15.42 -8.01 13.92
C ARG A 188 -15.20 -9.36 13.21
N GLU A 189 -16.11 -9.74 12.32
CA GLU A 189 -15.98 -10.96 11.51
C GLU A 189 -14.75 -10.89 10.57
N ALA A 190 -14.51 -9.75 9.94
CA ALA A 190 -13.35 -9.53 9.08
C ALA A 190 -12.02 -9.54 9.85
N ASP A 191 -11.98 -8.92 11.03
CA ASP A 191 -10.80 -8.94 11.91
C ASP A 191 -10.54 -10.37 12.44
N ALA A 192 -11.58 -11.13 12.79
CA ALA A 192 -11.46 -12.53 13.20
C ALA A 192 -10.97 -13.44 12.06
N ARG A 193 -11.51 -13.29 10.84
CA ARG A 193 -11.05 -14.02 9.64
C ARG A 193 -9.60 -13.72 9.30
N ARG A 194 -9.17 -12.46 9.40
CA ARG A 194 -7.77 -12.08 9.19
C ARG A 194 -6.85 -12.70 10.26
N SER A 195 -7.30 -12.73 11.51
CA SER A 195 -6.58 -13.38 12.62
C SER A 195 -6.40 -14.88 12.40
N SER A 196 -7.45 -15.59 11.98
CA SER A 196 -7.36 -17.04 11.72
C SER A 196 -6.48 -17.39 10.52
N GLN A 197 -6.43 -16.54 9.49
CA GLN A 197 -5.55 -16.72 8.34
C GLN A 197 -4.07 -16.51 8.68
N LEU A 198 -3.75 -15.55 9.55
CA LEU A 198 -2.39 -15.36 10.07
C LEU A 198 -1.96 -16.57 10.90
N ALA A 199 -2.80 -17.02 11.84
CA ALA A 199 -2.53 -18.18 12.68
C ALA A 199 -2.35 -19.48 11.89
N ALA A 200 -3.09 -19.67 10.79
CA ALA A 200 -2.94 -20.84 9.94
C ALA A 200 -1.55 -20.86 9.24
N ALA A 201 -1.12 -19.71 8.70
CA ALA A 201 0.18 -19.58 8.06
C ALA A 201 1.37 -19.73 9.04
N ASP A 202 1.24 -19.23 10.28
CA ASP A 202 2.22 -19.46 11.36
C ASP A 202 2.41 -20.96 11.67
N LEU A 203 1.37 -21.77 11.45
CA LEU A 203 1.37 -23.23 11.64
C LEU A 203 1.75 -24.01 10.36
N GLY A 204 2.17 -23.32 9.29
CA GLY A 204 2.46 -23.94 7.98
C GLY A 204 1.22 -24.44 7.23
N GLY A 205 0.02 -24.20 7.75
CA GLY A 205 -1.23 -24.56 7.11
C GLY A 205 -1.70 -23.44 6.18
N THR A 206 -1.63 -23.65 4.87
CA THR A 206 -2.34 -22.80 3.90
C THR A 206 -3.74 -23.37 3.69
N PRO A 207 -4.80 -22.89 4.38
CA PRO A 207 -6.16 -23.31 4.07
C PRO A 207 -6.46 -22.92 2.61
N PRO A 208 -6.97 -23.85 1.77
CA PRO A 208 -7.20 -23.56 0.37
C PRO A 208 -8.15 -22.36 0.26
N PRO A 209 -7.82 -21.33 -0.53
CA PRO A 209 -8.71 -20.19 -0.68
C PRO A 209 -10.01 -20.70 -1.32
N ARG A 210 -11.16 -20.43 -0.69
CA ARG A 210 -12.49 -20.85 -1.20
C ARG A 210 -12.74 -20.43 -2.65
N VAL A 211 -12.01 -19.42 -3.14
CA VAL A 211 -12.05 -18.93 -4.53
C VAL A 211 -11.27 -19.79 -5.53
N ALA A 212 -10.20 -20.49 -5.14
CA ALA A 212 -9.42 -21.31 -6.10
C ALA A 212 -10.16 -22.60 -6.51
N ALA A 213 -11.05 -23.12 -5.65
CA ALA A 213 -11.95 -24.23 -5.99
C ALA A 213 -12.98 -23.86 -7.08
N ALA A 214 -13.15 -22.57 -7.38
CA ALA A 214 -14.15 -22.06 -8.33
C ALA A 214 -13.58 -21.64 -9.69
N VAL A 215 -12.29 -21.87 -9.96
CA VAL A 215 -11.66 -21.59 -11.27
C VAL A 215 -11.59 -22.88 -12.09
N PRO A 216 -12.57 -23.21 -12.94
CA PRO A 216 -12.36 -24.24 -13.95
C PRO A 216 -11.22 -23.78 -14.87
N ALA A 217 -10.19 -24.62 -15.02
CA ALA A 217 -9.10 -24.37 -15.95
C ALA A 217 -9.65 -24.35 -17.37
N ARG A 218 -9.95 -23.16 -17.89
CA ARG A 218 -10.54 -23.00 -19.23
C ARG A 218 -9.50 -23.44 -20.26
N ALA A 219 -9.73 -24.59 -20.87
CA ALA A 219 -8.85 -25.18 -21.87
C ALA A 219 -8.57 -24.18 -23.00
N VAL A 220 -7.30 -24.10 -23.41
CA VAL A 220 -6.89 -23.32 -24.59
C VAL A 220 -7.58 -23.95 -25.81
N PRO A 221 -8.41 -23.20 -26.56
CA PRO A 221 -9.02 -23.75 -27.77
C PRO A 221 -7.93 -23.99 -28.81
N LYS A 222 -7.84 -25.23 -29.30
CA LYS A 222 -7.02 -25.55 -30.48
C LYS A 222 -7.61 -24.88 -31.72
N PRO A 223 -6.80 -24.42 -32.68
CA PRO A 223 -7.31 -23.92 -33.94
C PRO A 223 -7.73 -25.10 -34.82
N SER A 224 -9.04 -25.27 -35.05
CA SER A 224 -9.53 -26.07 -36.17
C SER A 224 -10.88 -25.58 -36.68
N ASP A 225 -11.05 -25.77 -37.97
CA ASP A 225 -12.28 -25.71 -38.76
C ASP A 225 -12.96 -24.36 -38.96
N ALA A 226 -12.50 -23.70 -40.02
CA ALA A 226 -13.22 -22.64 -40.72
C ALA A 226 -14.55 -23.16 -41.28
N GLN A 227 -15.65 -22.95 -40.55
CA GLN A 227 -17.00 -23.16 -41.07
C GLN A 227 -17.54 -21.90 -41.75
N ARG A 228 -18.06 -22.16 -42.96
CA ARG A 228 -18.41 -21.21 -44.02
C ARG A 228 -19.58 -20.32 -43.63
N LEU A 229 -19.47 -19.01 -43.85
CA LEU A 229 -20.56 -18.04 -43.65
C LEU A 229 -21.74 -18.32 -44.60
N PRO A 230 -23.01 -18.27 -44.14
CA PRO A 230 -24.17 -18.28 -45.01
C PRO A 230 -24.39 -16.91 -45.69
N THR A 231 -24.89 -16.93 -46.92
CA THR A 231 -25.02 -15.78 -47.81
C THR A 231 -26.10 -14.78 -47.37
N ALA A 232 -25.95 -13.53 -47.79
CA ALA A 232 -26.80 -12.41 -47.37
C ALA A 232 -28.29 -12.58 -47.72
N ALA A 233 -29.14 -12.49 -46.69
CA ALA A 233 -30.54 -12.07 -46.83
C ALA A 233 -30.67 -10.66 -46.24
N THR A 234 -31.22 -9.73 -47.01
CA THR A 234 -31.30 -8.30 -46.66
C THR A 234 -32.28 -8.04 -45.52
N ARG A 235 -31.85 -8.27 -44.28
CA ARG A 235 -32.56 -7.85 -43.08
C ARG A 235 -31.92 -6.57 -42.57
N ILE A 236 -32.63 -5.45 -42.70
CA ILE A 236 -32.21 -4.14 -42.16
C ILE A 236 -31.88 -4.34 -40.67
N PRO A 237 -30.66 -4.01 -40.20
CA PRO A 237 -30.37 -4.08 -38.78
C PRO A 237 -31.22 -3.04 -38.08
N GLN A 238 -32.18 -3.48 -37.25
CA GLN A 238 -32.70 -2.57 -36.24
C GLN A 238 -31.53 -2.19 -35.32
N PRO A 239 -31.43 -0.92 -34.88
CA PRO A 239 -30.39 -0.53 -33.94
C PRO A 239 -30.47 -1.45 -32.73
N ILE A 240 -29.38 -2.17 -32.45
CA ILE A 240 -29.25 -2.87 -31.17
C ILE A 240 -29.38 -1.78 -30.12
N ALA A 241 -30.47 -1.84 -29.34
CA ALA A 241 -30.67 -0.92 -28.24
C ALA A 241 -29.48 -1.07 -27.31
N GLN A 242 -28.57 -0.09 -27.35
CA GLN A 242 -27.47 -0.01 -26.41
C GLN A 242 -28.10 0.24 -25.05
N THR A 243 -28.38 -0.81 -24.29
CA THR A 243 -28.69 -0.68 -22.86
C THR A 243 -27.52 0.08 -22.25
N PRO A 244 -27.70 1.35 -21.83
CA PRO A 244 -26.59 2.10 -21.30
C PRO A 244 -26.11 1.39 -20.05
N VAL A 245 -24.80 1.15 -19.98
CA VAL A 245 -24.14 0.67 -18.78
C VAL A 245 -24.62 1.55 -17.64
N ALA A 246 -25.29 0.96 -16.64
CA ALA A 246 -25.92 1.73 -15.56
C ALA A 246 -24.87 2.70 -14.97
N PRO A 247 -25.20 3.98 -14.73
CA PRO A 247 -24.21 5.01 -14.38
C PRO A 247 -23.39 4.66 -13.12
N SER A 248 -23.93 3.80 -12.26
CA SER A 248 -23.23 3.18 -11.11
C SER A 248 -21.99 2.36 -11.49
N VAL A 249 -21.97 1.68 -12.64
CA VAL A 249 -20.87 0.80 -13.06
C VAL A 249 -19.70 1.62 -13.61
N ALA A 250 -19.97 2.61 -14.46
CA ALA A 250 -18.95 3.55 -14.92
C ALA A 250 -18.38 4.37 -13.75
N ALA A 251 -19.25 4.83 -12.83
CA ALA A 251 -18.82 5.49 -11.60
C ALA A 251 -17.98 4.56 -10.71
N ALA A 252 -18.36 3.30 -10.51
CA ALA A 252 -17.59 2.33 -9.75
C ALA A 252 -16.24 2.01 -10.41
N GLN A 253 -16.19 1.79 -11.72
CA GLN A 253 -14.95 1.53 -12.46
C GLN A 253 -13.99 2.73 -12.43
N ALA A 254 -14.51 3.95 -12.60
CA ALA A 254 -13.75 5.18 -12.44
C ALA A 254 -13.25 5.34 -10.99
N ALA A 255 -14.11 5.08 -10.00
CA ALA A 255 -13.79 5.11 -8.58
C ALA A 255 -12.68 4.11 -8.21
N ILE A 256 -12.73 2.87 -8.68
CA ILE A 256 -11.68 1.86 -8.46
C ILE A 256 -10.39 2.26 -9.16
N SER A 257 -10.46 2.76 -10.39
CA SER A 257 -9.28 3.15 -11.17
C SER A 257 -8.58 4.34 -10.53
N GLU A 258 -9.34 5.31 -10.02
CA GLU A 258 -8.81 6.42 -9.24
C GLU A 258 -8.30 5.98 -7.86
N ALA A 259 -9.01 5.07 -7.18
CA ALA A 259 -8.53 4.45 -5.95
C ALA A 259 -7.18 3.75 -6.19
N GLN A 260 -7.02 2.98 -7.26
CA GLN A 260 -5.75 2.31 -7.58
C GLN A 260 -4.63 3.27 -8.00
N ARG A 261 -4.95 4.44 -8.57
CA ARG A 261 -3.97 5.50 -8.83
C ARG A 261 -3.51 6.18 -7.53
N VAL A 262 -4.45 6.54 -6.66
CA VAL A 262 -4.18 7.24 -5.38
C VAL A 262 -3.61 6.30 -4.31
N THR A 263 -4.11 5.07 -4.20
CA THR A 263 -3.65 4.00 -3.30
C THR A 263 -2.74 3.00 -4.02
N GLY A 264 -1.94 3.46 -5.00
CA GLY A 264 -0.97 2.67 -5.76
C GLY A 264 0.24 2.19 -4.93
N THR A 265 0.02 1.87 -3.65
CA THR A 265 1.02 1.73 -2.60
C THR A 265 1.05 0.35 -1.93
N GLN A 266 0.33 -0.66 -2.43
CA GLN A 266 0.76 -2.05 -2.21
C GLN A 266 2.06 -2.30 -2.99
N SER A 267 3.12 -1.65 -2.53
CA SER A 267 4.48 -1.93 -2.94
C SER A 267 4.75 -3.41 -2.66
N PRO A 268 5.49 -4.11 -3.51
CA PRO A 268 6.20 -5.34 -3.17
C PRO A 268 6.90 -5.30 -1.80
N ALA A 269 7.35 -4.13 -1.33
CA ALA A 269 7.80 -3.88 0.06
C ALA A 269 6.78 -4.28 1.15
N GLU A 270 5.50 -4.09 0.87
CA GLU A 270 4.36 -4.44 1.71
C GLU A 270 3.79 -5.82 1.35
N ALA A 271 4.24 -6.45 0.26
CA ALA A 271 3.84 -7.81 -0.13
C ALA A 271 4.35 -8.83 0.88
N GLY A 272 5.67 -8.90 1.09
CA GLY A 272 6.31 -9.76 2.10
C GLY A 272 6.12 -9.30 3.56
N ALA A 273 5.51 -8.13 3.81
CA ALA A 273 5.36 -7.59 5.16
C ALA A 273 4.17 -8.17 5.96
N THR A 274 3.29 -8.97 5.35
CA THR A 274 2.09 -9.50 6.04
C THR A 274 2.33 -10.69 6.96
N PHE A 275 3.57 -11.16 7.12
CA PHE A 275 3.96 -12.04 8.24
C PHE A 275 4.78 -11.33 9.34
N ALA A 276 5.06 -10.02 9.22
CA ALA A 276 5.87 -9.31 10.22
C ALA A 276 5.67 -7.78 10.31
N ALA A 277 4.45 -7.23 10.14
CA ALA A 277 4.21 -5.80 10.37
C ALA A 277 2.83 -5.46 10.96
N ARG A 278 2.83 -4.85 12.16
CA ARG A 278 1.66 -4.15 12.71
C ARG A 278 1.37 -2.89 11.88
N GLN A 279 0.11 -2.67 11.55
CA GLN A 279 -0.34 -1.59 10.67
C GLN A 279 -0.03 -0.20 11.24
N ALA A 280 0.34 0.73 10.35
CA ALA A 280 0.33 2.17 10.57
C ALA A 280 -0.39 2.85 9.39
N PRO A 281 -1.16 3.93 9.61
CA PRO A 281 -2.09 4.45 8.61
C PRO A 281 -1.40 5.16 7.44
N ALA A 282 -1.97 4.97 6.25
CA ALA A 282 -1.53 5.60 5.00
C ALA A 282 -1.69 7.12 5.03
N ARG A 283 -0.83 7.82 4.27
CA ARG A 283 -0.94 9.27 4.05
C ARG A 283 -1.61 9.55 2.72
N THR A 284 -2.62 10.41 2.73
CA THR A 284 -3.16 11.03 1.53
C THR A 284 -2.16 12.04 0.94
N THR A 285 -1.99 12.00 -0.37
CA THR A 285 -1.26 12.99 -1.17
C THR A 285 -2.25 13.96 -1.81
N THR A 286 -2.10 15.27 -1.56
CA THR A 286 -2.87 16.31 -2.24
C THR A 286 -2.20 16.74 -3.55
N PRO A 287 -2.95 16.97 -4.64
CA PRO A 287 -2.41 17.55 -5.87
C PRO A 287 -2.04 19.04 -5.73
N ARG A 288 -1.16 19.51 -6.61
CA ARG A 288 -0.69 20.89 -6.71
C ARG A 288 -1.59 21.71 -7.66
N PRO A 289 -2.17 22.84 -7.24
CA PRO A 289 -2.74 23.84 -8.15
C PRO A 289 -1.67 24.66 -8.88
N ALA A 290 -2.09 25.32 -9.96
CA ALA A 290 -1.23 25.98 -10.93
C ALA A 290 -0.68 27.35 -10.47
N VAL A 291 0.10 27.94 -11.36
CA VAL A 291 0.75 29.25 -11.24
C VAL A 291 -0.28 30.37 -11.40
N ASP A 292 -0.22 31.38 -10.54
CA ASP A 292 -0.63 32.74 -10.88
C ASP A 292 0.40 33.74 -10.31
N GLN A 293 0.77 34.74 -11.11
CA GLN A 293 1.63 35.85 -10.68
C GLN A 293 0.79 37.06 -10.28
N PRO A 294 1.33 37.93 -9.41
CA PRO A 294 1.17 39.36 -9.68
C PRO A 294 2.49 40.15 -9.56
N VAL A 295 2.86 40.76 -10.69
CA VAL A 295 3.19 42.19 -10.90
C VAL A 295 3.77 42.99 -9.71
N ARG A 296 4.92 43.65 -9.97
CA ARG A 296 5.53 44.71 -9.16
C ARG A 296 4.69 46.00 -9.12
N VAL A 297 4.69 46.72 -8.00
CA VAL A 297 5.02 48.17 -7.97
C VAL A 297 5.78 48.49 -6.68
N ALA A 298 6.62 49.53 -6.69
CA ALA A 298 7.45 49.96 -5.56
C ALA A 298 6.93 51.26 -4.90
N ALA A 299 7.37 51.53 -3.66
CA ALA A 299 7.83 52.84 -3.14
C ALA A 299 7.58 53.00 -1.63
N ALA A 300 8.59 53.52 -0.92
CA ALA A 300 8.45 54.16 0.40
C ALA A 300 8.32 55.69 0.21
N PRO A 301 7.83 56.49 1.18
CA PRO A 301 8.52 56.77 2.46
C PRO A 301 7.56 56.60 3.68
N THR A 302 7.77 57.05 4.92
CA THR A 302 8.79 57.94 5.55
C THR A 302 9.07 57.48 7.00
N ALA A 303 10.08 58.04 7.67
CA ALA A 303 10.49 57.66 9.02
C ALA A 303 9.69 58.36 10.16
N ARG A 304 9.60 57.67 11.32
CA ARG A 304 9.44 58.31 12.64
C ARG A 304 10.40 57.67 13.65
N VAL A 305 11.03 58.50 14.46
CA VAL A 305 12.18 58.16 15.32
C VAL A 305 11.76 57.30 16.53
N ALA A 306 12.60 56.33 16.90
CA ALA A 306 12.45 55.50 18.10
C ALA A 306 13.49 55.89 19.19
N PRO A 307 13.14 55.78 20.49
CA PRO A 307 14.10 55.97 21.58
C PRO A 307 15.04 54.76 21.79
N ALA A 308 16.17 55.02 22.46
CA ALA A 308 17.36 54.17 22.54
C ALA A 308 17.18 52.86 23.38
N PRO A 309 18.08 51.86 23.23
CA PRO A 309 17.80 50.47 23.58
C PRO A 309 18.06 50.10 25.05
N ARG A 310 17.23 49.19 25.59
CA ARG A 310 17.56 48.43 26.81
C ARG A 310 18.55 47.30 26.50
N PRO A 311 19.43 46.92 27.45
CA PRO A 311 20.57 46.03 27.17
C PRO A 311 20.13 44.63 26.72
N ALA A 312 20.91 44.08 25.78
CA ALA A 312 20.66 42.77 25.21
C ALA A 312 20.61 41.67 26.30
N PRO A 313 19.63 40.76 26.28
CA PRO A 313 19.74 39.50 26.98
C PRO A 313 21.00 38.79 26.47
N ARG A 314 21.92 38.49 27.39
CA ARG A 314 23.11 37.68 27.12
C ARG A 314 22.72 36.45 26.30
N ALA A 315 23.59 36.07 25.36
CA ALA A 315 23.47 34.79 24.65
C ALA A 315 23.16 33.69 25.66
N ALA A 316 21.99 33.07 25.53
CA ALA A 316 21.59 31.98 26.39
C ALA A 316 22.55 30.81 26.13
N THR A 317 23.56 30.67 27.00
CA THR A 317 24.38 29.48 27.10
C THR A 317 23.44 28.30 27.11
N THR A 318 23.59 27.40 26.13
CA THR A 318 22.69 26.27 25.97
C THR A 318 22.91 25.31 27.13
N THR A 319 22.18 25.54 28.22
CA THR A 319 22.13 24.64 29.38
C THR A 319 21.47 23.35 28.92
N SER A 320 22.31 22.45 28.40
CA SER A 320 21.94 21.11 27.94
C SER A 320 21.55 20.27 29.15
N GLY A 321 20.38 20.55 29.71
CA GLY A 321 19.85 19.80 30.83
C GLY A 321 19.70 18.32 30.49
N PRO A 322 19.75 17.44 31.51
CA PRO A 322 19.84 16.00 31.31
C PRO A 322 18.56 15.39 30.73
N TRP A 323 17.46 16.14 30.66
CA TRP A 323 16.18 15.62 30.20
C TRP A 323 16.11 15.56 28.68
N LYS A 324 15.45 14.51 28.20
CA LYS A 324 15.31 14.14 26.80
C LYS A 324 13.85 13.80 26.50
N VAL A 325 13.45 13.92 25.24
CA VAL A 325 12.16 13.45 24.74
C VAL A 325 12.41 12.38 23.68
N GLN A 326 12.09 11.13 24.00
CA GLN A 326 12.13 10.04 23.03
C GLN A 326 10.95 10.16 22.06
N LEU A 327 11.25 10.31 20.78
CA LEU A 327 10.30 10.51 19.68
C LEU A 327 9.88 9.19 19.02
N GLY A 328 10.67 8.13 19.22
CA GLY A 328 10.38 6.77 18.72
C GLY A 328 11.58 5.83 18.87
N ALA A 329 11.37 4.56 18.54
CA ALA A 329 12.43 3.57 18.40
C ALA A 329 12.27 2.86 17.05
N PHE A 330 13.37 2.68 16.32
CA PHE A 330 13.37 2.26 14.91
C PHE A 330 14.37 1.13 14.69
N SER A 331 13.96 0.06 14.02
CA SER A 331 14.89 -0.98 13.52
C SER A 331 15.85 -0.43 12.47
N VAL A 332 15.47 0.64 11.75
CA VAL A 332 16.29 1.25 10.68
C VAL A 332 16.62 2.71 11.02
N LYS A 333 17.92 3.02 11.12
CA LYS A 333 18.47 4.36 11.46
C LYS A 333 17.99 5.48 10.51
N SER A 334 17.74 5.18 9.23
CA SER A 334 17.24 6.18 8.26
C SER A 334 15.83 6.67 8.58
N ASN A 335 14.96 5.82 9.15
CA ASN A 335 13.60 6.21 9.55
C ASN A 335 13.62 7.16 10.76
N ALA A 336 14.55 6.96 11.70
CA ALA A 336 14.80 7.91 12.78
C ALA A 336 15.27 9.29 12.24
N ASN A 337 16.17 9.30 11.24
CA ASN A 337 16.59 10.55 10.59
C ASN A 337 15.42 11.25 9.86
N LYS A 338 14.61 10.52 9.09
CA LYS A 338 13.41 11.06 8.41
C LYS A 338 12.41 11.65 9.41
N LEU A 339 12.20 11.00 10.56
CA LEU A 339 11.33 11.53 11.61
C LEU A 339 11.91 12.83 12.20
N TRP A 340 13.22 12.88 12.48
CA TRP A 340 13.86 14.09 12.99
C TRP A 340 13.69 15.28 12.04
N SER A 341 14.03 15.13 10.76
CA SER A 341 13.95 16.24 9.79
C SER A 341 12.53 16.80 9.63
N ARG A 342 11.50 15.97 9.81
CA ARG A 342 10.08 16.41 9.79
C ARG A 342 9.68 17.18 11.05
N LEU A 343 10.34 16.95 12.18
CA LEU A 343 9.95 17.47 13.49
C LEU A 343 10.85 18.59 14.01
N SER A 344 12.11 18.68 13.59
CA SER A 344 13.11 19.61 14.13
C SER A 344 12.76 21.08 13.92
N GLY A 345 11.95 21.42 12.92
CA GLY A 345 11.43 22.78 12.72
C GLY A 345 10.26 23.16 13.65
N ARG A 346 9.75 22.25 14.49
CA ARG A 346 8.67 22.55 15.44
C ARG A 346 9.24 23.27 16.66
N SER A 347 8.52 24.26 17.19
CA SER A 347 8.92 25.03 18.39
C SER A 347 9.31 24.15 19.60
N ALA A 348 8.63 23.03 19.80
CA ALA A 348 8.94 22.05 20.86
C ALA A 348 10.33 21.36 20.74
N LEU A 349 10.97 21.46 19.57
CA LEU A 349 12.24 20.81 19.21
C LEU A 349 13.29 21.80 18.65
N SER A 350 12.94 23.07 18.49
CA SER A 350 13.86 24.11 18.05
C SER A 350 15.02 24.25 19.05
N GLY A 351 16.24 24.31 18.54
CA GLY A 351 17.47 24.34 19.36
C GLY A 351 17.72 23.09 20.20
N LYS A 352 17.09 21.94 19.88
CA LYS A 352 17.33 20.65 20.58
C LYS A 352 18.22 19.72 19.77
N SER A 353 19.07 18.95 20.46
CA SER A 353 20.04 18.07 19.82
C SER A 353 19.41 16.75 19.40
N LYS A 354 19.70 16.30 18.17
CA LYS A 354 19.34 14.95 17.70
C LYS A 354 20.23 13.91 18.36
N LEU A 355 19.64 13.01 19.12
CA LEU A 355 20.33 11.85 19.72
C LEU A 355 19.79 10.56 19.10
N LEU A 356 20.69 9.71 18.62
CA LEU A 356 20.38 8.37 18.10
C LEU A 356 21.07 7.36 19.03
N VAL A 357 20.29 6.76 19.94
CA VAL A 357 20.82 5.89 21.00
C VAL A 357 20.53 4.43 20.64
N PRO A 358 21.56 3.56 20.46
CA PRO A 358 21.36 2.13 20.28
C PRO A 358 20.66 1.49 21.48
N ALA A 359 19.76 0.53 21.22
CA ALA A 359 19.01 -0.20 22.23
C ALA A 359 18.69 -1.61 21.70
N GLY A 360 19.64 -2.53 21.83
CA GLY A 360 19.57 -3.85 21.21
C GLY A 360 19.46 -3.73 19.69
N ARG A 361 18.45 -4.39 19.10
CA ARG A 361 18.15 -4.34 17.65
C ARG A 361 17.47 -3.04 17.17
N LEU A 362 17.29 -2.04 18.05
CA LEU A 362 16.59 -0.79 17.74
C LEU A 362 17.48 0.44 17.97
N THR A 363 17.22 1.52 17.24
CA THR A 363 17.76 2.86 17.47
C THR A 363 16.67 3.75 18.04
N LYS A 364 16.84 4.24 19.27
CA LYS A 364 15.96 5.23 19.90
C LYS A 364 16.30 6.63 19.36
N LEU A 365 15.31 7.33 18.82
CA LEU A 365 15.41 8.75 18.47
C LEU A 365 15.01 9.58 19.68
N GLN A 366 15.91 10.42 20.17
CA GLN A 366 15.70 11.30 21.31
C GLN A 366 16.07 12.75 20.95
N ALA A 367 15.27 13.70 21.44
CA ALA A 367 15.62 15.12 21.46
C ALA A 367 16.26 15.45 22.81
N GLY A 368 17.50 15.95 22.82
CA GLY A 368 18.24 16.30 24.04
C GLY A 368 18.26 17.81 24.33
N GLY A 369 18.64 18.15 25.57
CA GLY A 369 18.85 19.54 26.00
C GLY A 369 17.60 20.20 26.60
N TYR A 370 16.82 19.46 27.39
CA TYR A 370 15.74 20.03 28.20
C TYR A 370 16.22 20.27 29.64
N ALA A 371 16.09 21.51 30.12
CA ALA A 371 16.56 21.93 31.44
C ALA A 371 15.93 21.14 32.60
N SER A 372 14.68 20.70 32.46
CA SER A 372 13.93 19.98 33.50
C SER A 372 12.96 18.95 32.90
N ARG A 373 12.48 18.03 33.75
CA ARG A 373 11.42 17.07 33.40
C ARG A 373 10.18 17.80 32.89
N ASN A 374 9.81 18.92 33.51
CA ASN A 374 8.65 19.70 33.12
C ASN A 374 8.83 20.32 31.72
N ALA A 375 10.01 20.85 31.40
CA ALA A 375 10.31 21.36 30.06
C ALA A 375 10.20 20.27 28.98
N ALA A 376 10.72 19.07 29.25
CA ALA A 376 10.58 17.91 28.37
C ALA A 376 9.12 17.43 28.25
N GLN A 377 8.35 17.46 29.35
CA GLN A 377 6.93 17.07 29.37
C GLN A 377 6.07 18.05 28.57
N THR A 378 6.28 19.36 28.71
CA THR A 378 5.60 20.40 27.93
C THR A 378 5.87 20.24 26.43
N ALA A 379 7.13 20.00 26.05
CA ALA A 379 7.50 19.71 24.66
C ALA A 379 6.82 18.43 24.14
N CYS A 380 6.81 17.36 24.92
CA CYS A 380 6.12 16.12 24.56
C CYS A 380 4.59 16.31 24.45
N ASN A 381 3.96 17.09 25.33
CA ASN A 381 2.52 17.39 25.26
C ASN A 381 2.17 18.23 24.02
N ALA A 382 3.05 19.12 23.57
CA ALA A 382 2.89 19.86 22.31
C ALA A 382 3.03 18.94 21.07
N LEU A 383 3.94 17.96 21.12
CA LEU A 383 4.07 16.93 20.09
C LEU A 383 2.84 16.02 20.02
N LYS A 384 2.30 15.57 21.16
CA LYS A 384 1.07 14.76 21.23
C LYS A 384 -0.14 15.47 20.62
N ARG A 385 -0.34 16.76 20.92
CA ARG A 385 -1.40 17.59 20.32
C ARG A 385 -1.30 17.71 18.79
N SER A 386 -0.12 17.46 18.22
CA SER A 386 0.13 17.47 16.77
C SER A 386 0.39 16.05 16.21
N GLY A 387 -0.26 15.05 16.83
CA GLY A 387 -0.29 13.64 16.39
C GLY A 387 1.01 12.86 16.60
N GLN A 388 2.01 13.42 17.29
CA GLN A 388 3.31 12.78 17.47
C GLN A 388 3.45 12.17 18.86
N GLY A 389 3.49 10.85 18.93
CA GLY A 389 3.82 10.11 20.15
C GLY A 389 5.25 10.42 20.65
N CYS A 390 5.41 10.44 21.97
CA CYS A 390 6.68 10.70 22.65
C CYS A 390 6.66 10.24 24.11
N LEU A 391 7.84 10.06 24.69
CA LEU A 391 8.09 9.72 26.09
C LEU A 391 9.18 10.64 26.66
N VAL A 392 9.04 11.08 27.91
CA VAL A 392 10.08 11.86 28.60
C VAL A 392 11.07 10.90 29.26
N THR A 393 12.36 11.12 29.04
CA THR A 393 13.46 10.32 29.60
C THR A 393 14.57 11.22 30.15
N ARG A 394 15.50 10.64 30.91
CA ARG A 394 16.75 11.27 31.35
C ARG A 394 17.93 10.62 30.63
#